data_AF-A0A1U8J0I3-F1
#
_entry.id   AF-A0A1U8J0I3-F1
#
_cell.length_a   1.000
_cell.length_b   1.000
_cell.length_c   1.000
_cell.angle_alpha   90.00
_cell.angle_beta   90.00
_cell.angle_gamma   90.00
#
_symmetry.space_group_name_H-M   'P 1'
#
loop_
_entity.id
_entity.type
_entity.pdbx_description
1 polymer ?
#
loop_
_entity_poly.entity_id
_entity_poly.type
_entity_poly.pdbx_seq_one_letter_code
_entity_poly.pdbx_strand_id
1 'polypeptide(L)'
;MVPSELEIIKQDFEKKTSELKRKIDQLEEEKVYLKLDVDVQKSEAENLKKRKREVEVDLDSLKTDYKQLYKSMRNAGLGKTSEQWRQEIQEEKAKADRSEQKSHDAQAREVTCKKSLDDSQNEKQMLRARVAKLEMALQQYWSRNSVIELRASPSKIENLKGKVEELETALQNCENQIELFEANNEQLGEQLHRSQDQVRDRDYLMGEAITQIREVVDHLQTLVVQADVLGVKYELESDRGRELACLLRKVKALGVRARPYM
;
A
#
# COMPACT_ATOMS: atom_id res chain seq x y z
N MET A 1 -3.52 -168.72 45.71
CA MET A 1 -4.70 -168.20 46.44
C MET A 1 -5.48 -167.31 45.48
N VAL A 2 -6.71 -167.68 45.13
CA VAL A 2 -7.59 -166.95 44.20
C VAL A 2 -8.60 -166.14 45.04
N PRO A 3 -8.85 -164.86 44.75
CA PRO A 3 -9.84 -164.06 45.49
C PRO A 3 -11.29 -164.50 45.19
N SER A 4 -12.20 -164.36 46.16
CA SER A 4 -13.64 -164.73 46.02
C SER A 4 -14.45 -163.66 45.27
N GLU A 5 -15.53 -164.07 44.58
CA GLU A 5 -16.39 -163.21 43.73
C GLU A 5 -16.95 -161.96 44.44
N LEU A 6 -17.21 -162.05 45.75
CA LEU A 6 -17.66 -160.93 46.59
C LEU A 6 -16.63 -159.79 46.71
N GLU A 7 -15.34 -160.11 46.62
CA GLU A 7 -14.25 -159.15 46.75
C GLU A 7 -14.02 -158.36 45.45
N ILE A 8 -14.30 -158.98 44.30
CA ILE A 8 -14.26 -158.35 42.97
C ILE A 8 -15.37 -157.29 42.86
N ILE A 9 -16.60 -157.64 43.28
CA ILE A 9 -17.75 -156.73 43.24
C ILE A 9 -17.49 -155.50 44.14
N LYS A 10 -16.91 -155.71 45.33
CA LYS A 10 -16.59 -154.62 46.26
C LYS A 10 -15.57 -153.64 45.67
N GLN A 11 -14.49 -154.15 45.06
CA GLN A 11 -13.50 -153.29 44.40
C GLN A 11 -14.10 -152.49 43.23
N ASP A 12 -15.03 -153.08 42.48
CA ASP A 12 -15.65 -152.43 41.33
C ASP A 12 -16.60 -151.28 41.76
N PHE A 13 -17.35 -151.48 42.84
CA PHE A 13 -18.14 -150.41 43.47
C PHE A 13 -17.26 -149.28 44.01
N GLU A 14 -16.12 -149.60 44.64
CA GLU A 14 -15.20 -148.61 45.20
C GLU A 14 -14.53 -147.77 44.09
N LYS A 15 -14.21 -148.41 42.96
CA LYS A 15 -13.70 -147.74 41.75
C LYS A 15 -14.75 -146.80 41.14
N LYS A 16 -16.00 -147.27 40.97
CA LYS A 16 -17.10 -146.43 40.46
C LYS A 16 -17.42 -145.26 41.37
N THR A 17 -17.39 -145.47 42.69
CA THR A 17 -17.62 -144.40 43.67
C THR A 17 -16.52 -143.34 43.60
N SER A 18 -15.27 -143.76 43.42
CA SER A 18 -14.12 -142.85 43.24
C SER A 18 -14.17 -142.07 41.91
N GLU A 19 -14.67 -142.68 40.84
CA GLU A 19 -14.90 -141.99 39.56
C GLU A 19 -16.04 -140.98 39.64
N LEU A 20 -17.15 -141.32 40.29
CA LEU A 20 -18.27 -140.40 40.49
C LEU A 20 -17.86 -139.21 41.34
N LYS A 21 -17.08 -139.43 42.41
CA LYS A 21 -16.57 -138.34 43.25
C LYS A 21 -15.68 -137.39 42.46
N ARG A 22 -14.75 -137.91 41.65
CA ARG A 22 -13.92 -137.08 40.74
C ARG A 22 -14.75 -136.28 39.74
N LYS A 23 -15.83 -136.84 39.20
CA LYS A 23 -16.74 -136.11 38.31
C LYS A 23 -17.53 -135.02 39.05
N ILE A 24 -17.95 -135.27 40.28
CA ILE A 24 -18.61 -134.26 41.13
C ILE A 24 -17.63 -133.11 41.41
N ASP A 25 -16.40 -133.41 41.81
CA ASP A 25 -15.37 -132.39 42.08
C ASP A 25 -15.09 -131.53 40.82
N GLN A 26 -14.96 -132.17 39.64
CA GLN A 26 -14.80 -131.46 38.35
C GLN A 26 -15.99 -130.56 38.01
N LEU A 27 -17.22 -131.05 38.20
CA LEU A 27 -18.43 -130.26 37.94
C LEU A 27 -18.57 -129.10 38.92
N GLU A 28 -18.11 -129.25 40.17
CA GLU A 28 -18.07 -128.17 41.14
C GLU A 28 -17.04 -127.10 40.75
N GLU A 29 -15.85 -127.49 40.29
CA GLU A 29 -14.83 -126.57 39.75
C GLU A 29 -15.33 -125.83 38.50
N GLU A 30 -15.91 -126.53 37.53
CA GLU A 30 -16.50 -125.92 36.33
C GLU A 30 -17.63 -124.95 36.68
N LYS A 31 -18.48 -125.30 37.65
CA LYS A 31 -19.56 -124.42 38.14
C LYS A 31 -19.01 -123.14 38.76
N VAL A 32 -17.91 -123.22 39.52
CA VAL A 32 -17.25 -122.03 40.09
C VAL A 32 -16.64 -121.17 38.98
N TYR A 33 -15.99 -121.79 37.98
CA TYR A 33 -15.40 -121.09 36.85
C TYR A 33 -16.46 -120.37 35.99
N LEU A 34 -17.54 -121.06 35.64
CA LEU A 34 -18.66 -120.49 34.88
C LEU A 34 -19.32 -119.33 35.63
N LYS A 35 -19.46 -119.42 36.96
CA LYS A 35 -20.00 -118.33 37.76
C LYS A 35 -19.09 -117.09 37.71
N LEU A 36 -17.77 -117.28 37.83
CA LEU A 36 -16.79 -116.21 37.72
C LEU A 36 -16.83 -115.55 36.33
N ASP A 37 -16.93 -116.34 35.26
CA ASP A 37 -17.03 -115.84 33.88
C ASP A 37 -18.30 -115.00 33.67
N VAL A 38 -19.45 -115.45 34.18
CA VAL A 38 -20.70 -114.68 34.15
C VAL A 38 -20.56 -113.35 34.91
N ASP A 39 -19.93 -113.35 36.08
CA ASP A 39 -19.71 -112.12 36.85
C ASP A 39 -18.74 -111.15 36.13
N VAL A 40 -17.69 -111.68 35.49
CA VAL A 40 -16.77 -110.89 34.63
C VAL A 40 -17.53 -110.29 33.45
N GLN A 41 -18.25 -111.08 32.67
CA GLN A 41 -19.03 -110.60 31.52
C GLN A 41 -20.07 -109.54 31.93
N LYS A 42 -20.70 -109.72 33.10
CA LYS A 42 -21.65 -108.73 33.65
C LYS A 42 -20.93 -107.41 33.96
N SER A 43 -19.78 -107.45 34.60
CA SER A 43 -18.98 -106.25 34.91
C SER A 43 -18.46 -105.55 33.64
N GLU A 44 -18.06 -106.30 32.62
CA GLU A 44 -17.65 -105.76 31.33
C GLU A 44 -18.82 -105.08 30.60
N ALA A 45 -20.01 -105.71 30.59
CA ALA A 45 -21.21 -105.13 30.00
C ALA A 45 -21.64 -103.83 30.70
N GLU A 46 -21.53 -103.75 32.03
CA GLU A 46 -21.78 -102.51 32.78
C GLU A 46 -20.75 -101.42 32.45
N ASN A 47 -19.46 -101.77 32.37
CA ASN A 47 -18.39 -100.85 31.98
C ASN A 47 -18.58 -100.33 30.54
N LEU A 48 -18.96 -101.19 29.60
CA LEU A 48 -19.30 -100.79 28.23
C LEU A 48 -20.50 -99.84 28.19
N LYS A 49 -21.54 -100.09 28.99
CA LYS A 49 -22.68 -99.18 29.12
C LYS A 49 -22.28 -97.83 29.71
N LYS A 50 -21.32 -97.78 30.64
CA LYS A 50 -20.80 -96.53 31.19
C LYS A 50 -20.00 -95.76 30.13
N ARG A 51 -19.04 -96.40 29.48
CA ARG A 51 -18.26 -95.79 28.38
C ARG A 51 -19.12 -95.29 27.22
N LYS A 52 -20.16 -96.05 26.84
CA LYS A 52 -21.10 -95.62 25.81
C LYS A 52 -21.79 -94.30 26.18
N ARG A 53 -22.24 -94.16 27.43
CA ARG A 53 -22.88 -92.93 27.93
C ARG A 53 -21.89 -91.76 27.96
N GLU A 54 -20.64 -91.99 28.35
CA GLU A 54 -19.59 -90.96 28.33
C GLU A 54 -19.34 -90.46 26.89
N VAL A 55 -19.16 -91.37 25.93
CA VAL A 55 -18.97 -91.01 24.51
C VAL A 55 -20.16 -90.25 23.93
N GLU A 56 -21.38 -90.58 24.34
CA GLU A 56 -22.61 -89.90 23.88
C GLU A 56 -22.68 -88.46 24.41
N VAL A 57 -22.30 -88.24 25.67
CA VAL A 57 -22.18 -86.90 26.27
C VAL A 57 -21.10 -86.08 25.57
N ASP A 58 -19.93 -86.66 25.31
CA ASP A 58 -18.84 -85.99 24.59
C ASP A 58 -19.25 -85.60 23.17
N LEU A 59 -20.00 -86.48 22.48
CA LEU A 59 -20.52 -86.21 21.15
C LEU A 59 -21.50 -85.02 21.13
N ASP A 60 -22.39 -84.95 22.11
CA ASP A 60 -23.34 -83.84 22.24
C ASP A 60 -22.62 -82.52 22.58
N SER A 61 -21.60 -82.55 23.44
CA SER A 61 -20.75 -81.39 23.74
C SER A 61 -20.02 -80.90 22.48
N LEU A 62 -19.40 -81.81 21.73
CA LEU A 62 -18.68 -81.47 20.50
C LEU A 62 -19.62 -80.84 19.46
N LYS A 63 -20.86 -81.33 19.37
CA LYS A 63 -21.89 -80.77 18.48
C LYS A 63 -22.32 -79.37 18.90
N THR A 64 -22.41 -79.09 20.20
CA THR A 64 -22.70 -77.73 20.69
C THR A 64 -21.54 -76.78 20.43
N ASP A 65 -20.30 -77.22 20.67
CA ASP A 65 -19.09 -76.42 20.45
C ASP A 65 -18.92 -76.08 18.98
N TYR A 66 -19.14 -77.05 18.09
CA TYR A 66 -19.11 -76.84 16.64
C TYR A 66 -20.14 -75.79 16.18
N LYS A 67 -21.38 -75.85 16.70
CA LYS A 67 -22.42 -74.87 16.37
C LYS A 67 -22.07 -73.47 16.89
N GLN A 68 -21.50 -73.37 18.09
CA GLN A 68 -21.03 -72.10 18.63
C GLN A 68 -19.89 -71.52 17.78
N LEU A 69 -18.90 -72.35 17.43
CA LEU A 69 -17.78 -71.94 16.59
C LEU A 69 -18.24 -71.42 15.23
N TYR A 70 -19.18 -72.11 14.58
CA TYR A 70 -19.75 -71.67 13.30
C TYR A 70 -20.46 -70.29 13.42
N LYS A 71 -21.23 -70.08 14.49
CA LYS A 71 -21.88 -68.78 14.75
C LYS A 71 -20.86 -67.67 15.03
N SER A 72 -19.83 -67.95 15.83
CA SER A 72 -18.76 -67.00 16.15
C SER A 72 -17.97 -66.60 14.90
N MET A 73 -17.63 -67.55 14.02
CA MET A 73 -16.99 -67.27 12.74
C MET A 73 -17.85 -66.37 11.84
N ARG A 74 -19.17 -66.63 11.78
CA ARG A 74 -20.09 -65.79 10.99
C ARG A 74 -20.19 -64.37 11.55
N ASN A 75 -20.29 -64.22 12.87
CA ASN A 75 -20.38 -62.91 13.53
C ASN A 75 -19.10 -62.09 13.44
N ALA A 76 -17.93 -62.73 13.50
CA ALA A 76 -16.64 -62.08 13.32
C ALA A 76 -16.34 -61.70 11.86
N GLY A 77 -17.27 -61.96 10.93
CA GLY A 77 -17.07 -61.71 9.50
C GLY A 77 -16.08 -62.67 8.83
N LEU A 78 -15.69 -63.75 9.52
CA LEU A 78 -14.84 -64.82 8.98
C LEU A 78 -15.63 -65.87 8.20
N GLY A 79 -16.95 -65.89 8.35
CA GLY A 79 -17.87 -66.74 7.58
C GLY A 79 -18.07 -66.32 6.12
N LYS A 80 -17.13 -65.56 5.55
CA LYS A 80 -17.14 -65.19 4.13
C LYS A 80 -16.91 -66.41 3.26
N THR A 81 -17.65 -66.52 2.16
CA THR A 81 -17.41 -67.56 1.16
C THR A 81 -16.13 -67.28 0.38
N SER A 82 -15.53 -68.32 -0.18
CA SER A 82 -14.29 -68.20 -0.97
C SER A 82 -14.42 -67.25 -2.17
N GLU A 83 -15.62 -67.10 -2.73
CA GLU A 83 -15.92 -66.11 -3.79
C GLU A 83 -15.85 -64.66 -3.30
N GLN A 84 -16.41 -64.37 -2.12
CA GLN A 84 -16.34 -63.03 -1.53
C GLN A 84 -14.89 -62.61 -1.28
N TRP A 85 -14.07 -63.54 -0.77
CA TRP A 85 -12.62 -63.30 -0.61
C TRP A 85 -11.93 -63.04 -1.95
N ARG A 86 -12.27 -63.80 -3.00
CA ARG A 86 -11.72 -63.55 -4.34
C ARG A 86 -12.13 -62.18 -4.87
N GLN A 87 -13.37 -61.77 -4.65
CA GLN A 87 -13.85 -60.46 -5.07
C GLN A 87 -13.15 -59.32 -4.33
N GLU A 88 -13.03 -59.38 -2.99
CA GLU A 88 -12.30 -58.37 -2.21
C GLU A 88 -10.83 -58.25 -2.63
N ILE A 89 -10.16 -59.37 -2.89
CA ILE A 89 -8.77 -59.36 -3.38
C ILE A 89 -8.68 -58.68 -4.74
N GLN A 90 -9.64 -58.90 -5.65
CA GLN A 90 -9.65 -58.24 -6.96
C GLN A 90 -9.96 -56.74 -6.85
N GLU A 91 -10.90 -56.36 -5.97
CA GLU A 91 -11.22 -54.97 -5.71
C GLU A 91 -10.03 -54.22 -5.11
N GLU A 92 -9.32 -54.83 -4.15
CA GLU A 92 -8.11 -54.22 -3.58
C GLU A 92 -6.95 -54.18 -4.56
N LYS A 93 -6.78 -55.20 -5.41
CA LYS A 93 -5.83 -55.11 -6.53
C LYS A 93 -6.15 -53.93 -7.44
N ALA A 94 -7.41 -53.78 -7.85
CA ALA A 94 -7.82 -52.65 -8.69
C ALA A 94 -7.68 -51.28 -7.99
N LYS A 95 -7.78 -51.22 -6.65
CA LYS A 95 -7.49 -50.00 -5.89
C LYS A 95 -5.98 -49.73 -5.77
N ALA A 96 -5.17 -50.77 -5.60
CA ALA A 96 -3.72 -50.68 -5.61
C ALA A 96 -3.22 -50.17 -6.97
N ASP A 97 -3.64 -50.79 -8.08
CA ASP A 97 -3.27 -50.39 -9.44
C ASP A 97 -3.67 -48.94 -9.73
N ARG A 98 -4.87 -48.53 -9.31
CA ARG A 98 -5.32 -47.12 -9.42
C ARG A 98 -4.47 -46.16 -8.60
N SER A 99 -3.96 -46.58 -7.46
CA SER A 99 -3.12 -45.76 -6.59
C SER A 99 -1.70 -45.65 -7.16
N GLU A 100 -1.18 -46.74 -7.73
CA GLU A 100 0.10 -46.77 -8.44
C GLU A 100 0.07 -45.86 -9.68
N GLN A 101 -0.97 -45.96 -10.50
CA GLN A 101 -1.14 -45.07 -11.66
C GLN A 101 -1.18 -43.60 -11.25
N LYS A 102 -1.94 -43.24 -10.22
CA LYS A 102 -1.98 -41.86 -9.70
C LYS A 102 -0.61 -41.37 -9.22
N SER A 103 0.20 -42.27 -8.66
CA SER A 103 1.54 -41.95 -8.19
C SER A 103 2.47 -41.66 -9.38
N HIS A 104 2.40 -42.46 -10.44
CA HIS A 104 3.14 -42.19 -11.67
C HIS A 104 2.69 -40.88 -12.34
N ASP A 105 1.38 -40.62 -12.42
CA ASP A 105 0.84 -39.38 -12.98
C ASP A 105 1.29 -38.16 -12.16
N ALA A 106 1.27 -38.26 -10.83
CA ALA A 106 1.74 -37.21 -9.92
C ALA A 106 3.24 -36.93 -10.13
N GLN A 107 4.05 -37.99 -10.26
CA GLN A 107 5.48 -37.87 -10.52
C GLN A 107 5.77 -37.21 -11.89
N ALA A 108 5.03 -37.58 -12.94
CA ALA A 108 5.17 -36.95 -14.26
C ALA A 108 4.83 -35.45 -14.23
N ARG A 109 3.79 -35.07 -13.48
CA ARG A 109 3.42 -33.67 -13.24
C ARG A 109 4.48 -32.92 -12.44
N GLU A 110 5.06 -33.54 -11.41
CA GLU A 110 6.14 -32.96 -10.61
C GLU A 110 7.37 -32.67 -11.48
N VAL A 111 7.80 -33.63 -12.29
CA VAL A 111 8.93 -33.45 -13.23
C VAL A 111 8.66 -32.32 -14.21
N THR A 112 7.44 -32.25 -14.76
CA THR A 112 7.02 -31.18 -15.68
C THR A 112 7.02 -29.82 -14.98
N CYS A 113 6.47 -29.75 -13.76
CA CYS A 113 6.45 -28.53 -12.94
C CYS A 113 7.87 -28.04 -12.62
N LYS A 114 8.76 -28.96 -12.22
CA LYS A 114 10.16 -28.66 -11.92
C LYS A 114 10.88 -28.07 -13.13
N LYS A 115 10.68 -28.65 -14.32
CA LYS A 115 11.23 -28.10 -15.56
C LYS A 115 10.73 -26.67 -15.83
N SER A 116 9.41 -26.44 -15.70
CA SER A 116 8.85 -25.09 -15.90
C SER A 116 9.34 -24.07 -14.88
N LEU A 117 9.63 -24.50 -13.64
CA LEU A 117 10.20 -23.67 -12.58
C LEU A 117 11.63 -23.25 -12.95
N ASP A 118 12.45 -24.21 -13.41
CA ASP A 118 13.83 -23.95 -13.83
C ASP A 118 13.87 -23.00 -15.04
N ASP A 119 13.00 -23.22 -16.03
CA ASP A 119 12.85 -22.35 -17.21
C ASP A 119 12.45 -20.92 -16.80
N SER A 120 11.45 -20.77 -15.90
CA SER A 120 11.01 -19.47 -15.39
C SER A 120 12.11 -18.76 -14.59
N GLN A 121 12.88 -19.50 -13.80
CA GLN A 121 13.98 -18.95 -13.03
C GLN A 121 15.11 -18.45 -13.94
N ASN A 122 15.41 -19.19 -15.01
CA ASN A 122 16.38 -18.78 -16.03
C ASN A 122 15.92 -17.52 -16.77
N GLU A 123 14.66 -17.46 -17.17
CA GLU A 123 14.07 -16.27 -17.82
C GLU A 123 14.14 -15.04 -16.91
N LYS A 124 13.78 -15.20 -15.63
CA LYS A 124 13.90 -14.15 -14.61
C LYS A 124 15.33 -13.63 -14.48
N GLN A 125 16.33 -14.51 -14.51
CA GLN A 125 17.74 -14.09 -14.46
C GLN A 125 18.14 -13.30 -15.72
N MET A 126 17.72 -13.74 -16.91
CA MET A 126 17.95 -12.98 -18.15
C MET A 126 17.29 -11.59 -18.12
N LEU A 127 16.05 -11.51 -17.64
CA LEU A 127 15.34 -10.24 -17.49
C LEU A 127 16.06 -9.31 -16.50
N ARG A 128 16.53 -9.82 -15.36
CA ARG A 128 17.35 -9.05 -14.42
C ARG A 128 18.62 -8.50 -15.07
N ALA A 129 19.32 -9.31 -15.86
CA ALA A 129 20.51 -8.86 -16.58
C ALA A 129 20.19 -7.76 -17.61
N ARG A 130 19.04 -7.86 -18.29
CA ARG A 130 18.59 -6.82 -19.24
C ARG A 130 18.21 -5.52 -18.54
N VAL A 131 17.51 -5.60 -17.40
CA VAL A 131 17.17 -4.43 -16.58
C VAL A 131 18.44 -3.71 -16.12
N ALA A 132 19.43 -4.44 -15.59
CA ALA A 132 20.70 -3.84 -15.19
C ALA A 132 21.41 -3.11 -16.33
N LYS A 133 21.41 -3.68 -17.55
CA LYS A 133 21.96 -3.00 -18.74
C LYS A 133 21.22 -1.71 -19.08
N LEU A 134 19.89 -1.71 -18.99
CA LEU A 134 19.06 -0.54 -19.26
C LEU A 134 19.27 0.56 -18.21
N GLU A 135 19.37 0.20 -16.93
CA GLU A 135 19.67 1.13 -15.84
C GLU A 135 21.02 1.80 -16.05
N MET A 136 22.06 1.04 -16.40
CA MET A 136 23.38 1.61 -16.73
C MET A 136 23.32 2.57 -17.92
N ALA A 137 22.60 2.20 -18.99
CA ALA A 137 22.45 3.06 -20.16
C ALA A 137 21.69 4.36 -19.84
N LEU A 138 20.65 4.27 -19.00
CA LEU A 138 19.88 5.43 -18.55
C LEU A 138 20.75 6.38 -17.72
N GLN A 139 21.52 5.86 -16.77
CA GLN A 139 22.46 6.64 -15.96
C GLN A 139 23.52 7.33 -16.82
N GLN A 140 24.03 6.63 -17.83
CA GLN A 140 24.96 7.21 -18.80
C GLN A 140 24.31 8.33 -19.63
N TYR A 141 23.07 8.14 -20.06
CA TYR A 141 22.32 9.17 -20.79
C TYR A 141 22.11 10.42 -19.94
N TRP A 142 21.64 10.28 -18.69
CA TRP A 142 21.43 11.40 -17.78
C TRP A 142 22.73 12.15 -17.47
N SER A 143 23.82 11.44 -17.20
CA SER A 143 25.11 12.09 -16.95
C SER A 143 25.60 12.85 -18.19
N ARG A 144 25.46 12.27 -19.38
CA ARG A 144 25.83 12.95 -20.64
C ARG A 144 24.96 14.17 -20.92
N ASN A 145 23.65 14.08 -20.71
CA ASN A 145 22.75 15.20 -20.93
C ASN A 145 23.06 16.35 -19.94
N SER A 146 23.28 16.03 -18.66
CA SER A 146 23.71 17.00 -17.65
C SER A 146 25.02 17.68 -18.02
N VAL A 147 26.01 16.92 -18.51
CA VAL A 147 27.29 17.47 -18.96
C VAL A 147 27.12 18.40 -20.17
N ILE A 148 26.25 18.06 -21.13
CA ILE A 148 25.99 18.91 -22.32
C ILE A 148 25.33 20.22 -21.88
N GLU A 149 24.32 20.17 -21.03
CA GLU A 149 23.64 21.37 -20.50
C GLU A 149 24.59 22.25 -19.70
N LEU A 150 25.41 21.66 -18.83
CA LEU A 150 26.44 22.38 -18.06
C LEU A 150 27.55 22.94 -18.94
N ARG A 151 27.85 22.33 -20.09
CA ARG A 151 28.84 22.85 -21.04
C ARG A 151 28.31 24.03 -21.84
N ALA A 152 27.01 24.08 -22.09
CA ALA A 152 26.36 25.19 -22.79
C ALA A 152 26.10 26.41 -21.89
N SER A 153 25.93 26.20 -20.57
CA SER A 153 25.60 27.27 -19.62
C SER A 153 26.61 28.43 -19.54
N PRO A 154 27.95 28.24 -19.62
CA PRO A 154 28.90 29.34 -19.54
C PRO A 154 28.77 30.31 -20.71
N SER A 155 28.52 29.81 -21.93
CA SER A 155 28.30 30.66 -23.10
C SER A 155 27.04 31.52 -22.97
N LYS A 156 25.99 30.98 -22.32
CA LYS A 156 24.75 31.70 -22.03
C LYS A 156 24.97 32.76 -20.95
N ILE A 157 25.75 32.43 -19.92
CA ILE A 157 26.15 33.38 -18.86
C ILE A 157 26.95 34.53 -19.46
N GLU A 158 27.94 34.23 -20.30
CA GLU A 158 28.78 35.24 -20.96
C GLU A 158 27.95 36.17 -21.86
N ASN A 159 26.99 35.62 -22.61
CA ASN A 159 26.08 36.43 -23.43
C ASN A 159 25.21 37.38 -22.58
N LEU A 160 24.65 36.88 -21.46
CA LEU A 160 23.86 37.70 -20.55
C LEU A 160 24.72 38.76 -19.87
N LYS A 161 25.96 38.43 -19.51
CA LYS A 161 26.91 39.37 -18.92
C LYS A 161 27.19 40.54 -19.88
N GLY A 162 27.47 40.27 -21.16
CA GLY A 162 27.65 41.33 -22.16
C GLY A 162 26.42 42.24 -22.31
N LYS A 163 25.20 41.67 -22.28
CA LYS A 163 23.97 42.47 -22.31
C LYS A 163 23.79 43.35 -21.06
N VAL A 164 24.22 42.87 -19.89
CA VAL A 164 24.19 43.67 -18.66
C VAL A 164 25.17 44.84 -18.78
N GLU A 165 26.40 44.59 -19.25
CA GLU A 165 27.39 45.64 -19.49
C GLU A 165 26.88 46.70 -20.48
N GLU A 166 26.25 46.30 -21.58
CA GLU A 166 25.61 47.23 -22.54
C GLU A 166 24.53 48.09 -21.86
N LEU A 167 23.66 47.49 -21.06
CA LEU A 167 22.61 48.21 -20.34
C LEU A 167 23.17 49.15 -19.28
N GLU A 168 24.24 48.77 -18.58
CA GLU A 168 24.94 49.62 -17.61
C GLU A 168 25.52 50.87 -18.30
N THR A 169 26.16 50.72 -19.46
CA THR A 169 26.67 51.88 -20.21
C THR A 169 25.56 52.81 -20.70
N ALA A 170 24.42 52.24 -21.14
CA ALA A 170 23.26 53.03 -21.54
C ALA A 170 22.63 53.77 -20.35
N LEU A 171 22.54 53.13 -19.19
CA LEU A 171 22.04 53.73 -17.96
C LEU A 171 22.92 54.91 -17.53
N GLN A 172 24.25 54.73 -17.51
CA GLN A 172 25.19 55.79 -17.17
C GLN A 172 25.07 57.00 -18.10
N ASN A 173 24.84 56.76 -19.40
CA ASN A 173 24.62 57.83 -20.37
C ASN A 173 23.30 58.59 -20.09
N CYS A 174 22.22 57.88 -19.74
CA CYS A 174 20.96 58.50 -19.34
C CYS A 174 21.13 59.35 -18.06
N GLU A 175 21.84 58.83 -17.06
CA GLU A 175 22.13 59.56 -15.82
C GLU A 175 22.87 60.87 -16.10
N ASN A 176 23.92 60.84 -16.92
CA ASN A 176 24.67 62.04 -17.30
C ASN A 176 23.79 63.08 -18.04
N GLN A 177 22.85 62.62 -18.87
CA GLN A 177 21.90 63.53 -19.55
C GLN A 177 20.92 64.16 -18.57
N ILE A 178 20.42 63.39 -17.59
CA ILE A 178 19.52 63.89 -16.55
C ILE A 178 20.24 64.97 -15.73
N GLU A 179 21.47 64.71 -15.27
CA GLU A 179 22.27 65.68 -14.50
C GLU A 179 22.48 66.99 -15.28
N LEU A 180 22.76 66.89 -16.59
CA LEU A 180 22.87 68.07 -17.46
C LEU A 180 21.56 68.86 -17.57
N PHE A 181 20.43 68.16 -17.71
CA PHE A 181 19.11 68.82 -17.77
C PHE A 181 18.72 69.45 -16.42
N GLU A 182 19.05 68.82 -15.30
CA GLU A 182 18.83 69.35 -13.96
C GLU A 182 19.62 70.65 -13.75
N ALA A 183 20.92 70.66 -14.05
CA ALA A 183 21.75 71.87 -13.96
C ALA A 183 21.24 73.02 -14.85
N ASN A 184 20.78 72.71 -16.07
CA ASN A 184 20.21 73.73 -16.96
C ASN A 184 18.86 74.27 -16.44
N ASN A 185 18.01 73.41 -15.87
CA ASN A 185 16.75 73.83 -15.26
C ASN A 185 16.98 74.72 -14.04
N GLU A 186 17.97 74.42 -13.21
CA GLU A 186 18.38 75.27 -12.09
C GLU A 186 18.80 76.66 -12.58
N GLN A 187 19.67 76.71 -13.60
CA GLN A 187 20.11 77.97 -14.21
C GLN A 187 18.95 78.79 -14.78
N LEU A 188 18.00 78.14 -15.47
CA LEU A 188 16.80 78.80 -15.99
C LEU A 188 15.89 79.32 -14.86
N GLY A 189 15.76 78.56 -13.77
CA GLY A 189 15.04 78.97 -12.57
C GLY A 189 15.62 80.24 -11.96
N GLU A 190 16.94 80.32 -11.82
CA GLU A 190 17.61 81.54 -11.36
C GLU A 190 17.37 82.73 -12.29
N GLN A 191 17.49 82.54 -13.61
CA GLN A 191 17.25 83.62 -14.57
C GLN A 191 15.81 84.13 -14.51
N LEU A 192 14.85 83.21 -14.38
CA LEU A 192 13.45 83.55 -14.21
C LEU A 192 13.23 84.37 -12.94
N HIS A 193 13.77 83.94 -11.80
CA HIS A 193 13.67 84.70 -10.55
C HIS A 193 14.26 86.11 -10.66
N ARG A 194 15.45 86.26 -11.25
CA ARG A 194 16.05 87.58 -11.48
C ARG A 194 15.15 88.46 -12.36
N SER A 195 14.56 87.90 -13.42
CA SER A 195 13.66 88.64 -14.30
C SER A 195 12.36 89.04 -13.59
N GLN A 196 11.80 88.17 -12.76
CA GLN A 196 10.62 88.44 -11.95
C GLN A 196 10.87 89.55 -10.94
N ASP A 197 12.04 89.54 -10.27
CA ASP A 197 12.44 90.59 -9.35
C ASP A 197 12.56 91.95 -10.08
N GLN A 198 13.16 91.98 -11.27
CA GLN A 198 13.24 93.19 -12.09
C GLN A 198 11.87 93.73 -12.50
N VAL A 199 10.94 92.85 -12.87
CA VAL A 199 9.57 93.26 -13.20
C VAL A 199 8.90 93.84 -11.96
N ARG A 200 9.01 93.18 -10.81
CA ARG A 200 8.45 93.66 -9.54
C ARG A 200 8.99 95.03 -9.13
N ASP A 201 10.30 95.25 -9.29
CA ASP A 201 10.93 96.54 -8.97
C ASP A 201 10.45 97.66 -9.91
N ARG A 202 10.30 97.35 -11.21
CA ARG A 202 9.75 98.30 -12.19
C ARG A 202 8.28 98.62 -11.91
N ASP A 203 7.48 97.61 -11.55
CA ASP A 203 6.08 97.79 -11.20
C ASP A 203 5.94 98.65 -9.94
N TYR A 204 6.83 98.47 -8.95
CA TYR A 204 6.90 99.33 -7.78
C TYR A 204 7.23 100.79 -8.15
N LEU A 205 8.29 101.02 -8.94
CA LEU A 205 8.69 102.37 -9.39
C LEU A 205 7.60 103.04 -10.25
N MET A 206 6.95 102.29 -11.14
CA MET A 206 5.85 102.79 -11.95
C MET A 206 4.64 103.13 -11.07
N GLY A 207 4.33 102.30 -10.08
CA GLY A 207 3.30 102.59 -9.08
C GLY A 207 3.58 103.87 -8.31
N GLU A 208 4.82 104.08 -7.87
CA GLU A 208 5.25 105.31 -7.19
C GLU A 208 5.14 106.54 -8.11
N ALA A 209 5.63 106.44 -9.35
CA ALA A 209 5.50 107.51 -10.33
C ALA A 209 4.04 107.87 -10.62
N ILE A 210 3.14 106.88 -10.72
CA ILE A 210 1.69 107.11 -10.86
C ILE A 210 1.15 107.84 -9.64
N THR A 211 1.53 107.46 -8.42
CA THR A 211 1.10 108.17 -7.20
C THR A 211 1.59 109.63 -7.18
N GLN A 212 2.85 109.89 -7.55
CA GLN A 212 3.40 111.24 -7.64
C GLN A 212 2.69 112.08 -8.72
N ILE A 213 2.39 111.50 -9.88
CA ILE A 213 1.62 112.17 -10.94
C ILE A 213 0.24 112.56 -10.39
N ARG A 214 -0.46 111.65 -9.71
CA ARG A 214 -1.76 111.93 -9.10
C ARG A 214 -1.68 113.07 -8.10
N GLU A 215 -0.67 113.08 -7.22
CA GLU A 215 -0.48 114.18 -6.27
C GLU A 215 -0.28 115.53 -6.99
N VAL A 216 0.55 115.60 -8.02
CA VAL A 216 0.75 116.84 -8.81
C VAL A 216 -0.55 117.28 -9.49
N VAL A 217 -1.31 116.33 -10.02
CA VAL A 217 -2.60 116.57 -10.66
C VAL A 217 -3.61 117.12 -9.64
N ASP A 218 -3.67 116.56 -8.43
CA ASP A 218 -4.50 117.05 -7.32
C ASP A 218 -4.13 118.49 -6.89
N HIS A 219 -2.83 118.79 -6.80
CA HIS A 219 -2.34 120.14 -6.51
C HIS A 219 -2.70 121.12 -7.62
N LEU A 220 -2.53 120.74 -8.89
CA LEU A 220 -2.94 121.55 -10.04
C LEU A 220 -4.45 121.80 -10.03
N GLN A 221 -5.26 120.80 -9.72
CA GLN A 221 -6.71 120.94 -9.58
C GLN A 221 -7.06 121.99 -8.51
N THR A 222 -6.37 121.96 -7.38
CA THR A 222 -6.54 122.94 -6.30
C THR A 222 -6.15 124.36 -6.74
N LEU A 223 -5.01 124.51 -7.43
CA LEU A 223 -4.55 125.80 -7.96
C LEU A 223 -5.50 126.36 -9.02
N VAL A 224 -6.13 125.51 -9.85
CA VAL A 224 -7.15 125.93 -10.81
C VAL A 224 -8.35 126.55 -10.11
N VAL A 225 -8.84 125.92 -9.03
CA VAL A 225 -9.94 126.47 -8.22
C VAL A 225 -9.53 127.83 -7.61
N GLN A 226 -8.31 127.96 -7.08
CA GLN A 226 -7.82 129.24 -6.58
C GLN A 226 -7.70 130.29 -7.70
N ALA A 227 -7.26 129.89 -8.89
CA ALA A 227 -7.16 130.74 -10.06
C ALA A 227 -8.53 131.21 -10.56
N ASP A 228 -9.56 130.37 -10.47
CA ASP A 228 -10.94 130.76 -10.70
C ASP A 228 -11.38 131.85 -9.72
N VAL A 229 -11.10 131.70 -8.42
CA VAL A 229 -11.44 132.68 -7.38
C VAL A 229 -10.70 134.01 -7.56
N LEU A 230 -9.39 133.98 -7.80
CA LEU A 230 -8.57 135.19 -7.97
C LEU A 230 -8.84 135.89 -9.30
N GLY A 231 -9.16 135.14 -10.35
CA GLY A 231 -9.49 135.69 -11.66
C GLY A 231 -10.74 136.59 -11.64
N VAL A 232 -11.64 136.41 -10.67
CA VAL A 232 -12.80 137.29 -10.44
C VAL A 232 -12.39 138.55 -9.66
N LYS A 233 -11.31 138.53 -8.87
CA LYS A 233 -10.89 139.66 -8.02
C LYS A 233 -9.98 140.67 -8.73
N TYR A 234 -9.16 140.23 -9.67
CA TYR A 234 -8.19 141.09 -10.36
C TYR A 234 -8.59 141.24 -11.83
N GLU A 235 -9.57 142.12 -12.09
CA GLU A 235 -9.95 142.53 -13.44
C GLU A 235 -8.88 143.45 -14.08
N LEU A 236 -8.88 143.52 -15.42
CA LEU A 236 -7.81 143.96 -16.34
C LEU A 236 -7.39 145.45 -16.27
N GLU A 237 -7.46 146.07 -15.10
CA GLU A 237 -7.34 147.52 -14.91
C GLU A 237 -5.89 148.02 -14.82
N SER A 238 -4.90 147.13 -14.66
CA SER A 238 -3.47 147.48 -14.63
C SER A 238 -2.66 146.54 -15.52
N ASP A 239 -1.54 147.02 -16.08
CA ASP A 239 -0.59 146.18 -16.81
C ASP A 239 -0.17 144.94 -16.02
N ARG A 240 -0.04 145.08 -14.69
CA ARG A 240 0.29 143.96 -13.79
C ARG A 240 -0.89 142.98 -13.60
N GLY A 241 -2.12 143.45 -13.70
CA GLY A 241 -3.33 142.62 -13.68
C GLY A 241 -3.49 141.80 -14.97
N ARG A 242 -3.12 142.37 -16.13
CA ARG A 242 -3.10 141.65 -17.42
C ARG A 242 -2.12 140.47 -17.42
N GLU A 243 -0.93 140.66 -16.85
CA GLU A 243 0.05 139.57 -16.69
C GLU A 243 -0.47 138.46 -15.76
N LEU A 244 -1.08 138.84 -14.63
CA LEU A 244 -1.67 137.88 -13.69
C LEU A 244 -2.79 137.06 -14.35
N ALA A 245 -3.70 137.71 -15.07
CA ALA A 245 -4.77 137.04 -15.82
C ALA A 245 -4.24 136.10 -16.93
N CYS A 246 -3.08 136.41 -17.51
CA CYS A 246 -2.40 135.51 -18.45
C CYS A 246 -1.88 134.25 -17.75
N LEU A 247 -1.28 134.39 -16.57
CA LEU A 247 -0.80 133.26 -15.76
C LEU A 247 -1.96 132.36 -15.29
N LEU A 248 -3.06 132.95 -14.80
CA LEU A 248 -4.22 132.18 -14.36
C LEU A 248 -4.85 131.36 -15.50
N ARG A 249 -4.90 131.90 -16.73
CA ARG A 249 -5.35 131.14 -17.91
C ARG A 249 -4.43 129.96 -18.24
N LYS A 250 -3.11 130.10 -18.08
CA LYS A 250 -2.16 128.99 -18.25
C LYS A 250 -2.39 127.90 -17.20
N VAL A 251 -2.63 128.26 -15.94
CA VAL A 251 -2.96 127.30 -14.87
C VAL A 251 -4.22 126.50 -15.22
N LYS A 252 -5.29 127.16 -15.69
CA LYS A 252 -6.52 126.47 -16.14
C LYS A 252 -6.27 125.52 -17.32
N ALA A 253 -5.47 125.94 -18.30
CA ALA A 253 -5.14 125.10 -19.45
C ALA A 253 -4.32 123.85 -19.03
N LEU A 254 -3.41 124.00 -18.07
CA LEU A 254 -2.66 122.88 -17.50
C LEU A 254 -3.58 121.92 -16.73
N GLY A 255 -4.53 122.43 -15.95
CA GLY A 255 -5.52 121.59 -15.26
C GLY A 255 -6.37 120.73 -16.20
N VAL A 256 -6.85 121.29 -17.33
CA VAL A 256 -7.62 120.52 -18.32
C VAL A 256 -6.78 119.39 -18.93
N ARG A 257 -5.49 119.64 -19.21
CA ARG A 257 -4.56 118.62 -19.71
C ARG A 257 -4.22 117.56 -18.67
N ALA A 258 -4.29 117.90 -17.39
CA ALA A 258 -3.99 117.00 -16.27
C ALA A 258 -5.14 116.03 -15.94
N ARG A 259 -6.39 116.34 -16.34
CA ARG A 259 -7.59 115.51 -16.04
C ARG A 259 -7.51 114.02 -16.42
N PRO A 260 -6.90 113.61 -17.55
CA PRO A 260 -6.79 112.19 -17.90
C PRO A 260 -5.91 111.37 -16.94
N TYR A 261 -5.21 112.03 -16.01
CA TYR A 261 -4.25 111.42 -15.09
C TYR A 261 -4.75 111.35 -13.63
N MET A 262 -6.05 111.63 -13.41
CA MET A 262 -6.79 111.33 -12.16
C MET A 262 -7.19 109.85 -12.14
#